data_AF-A0A9D5JG47-F1
#
_entry.id   AF-A0A9D5JG47-F1
#
_cell.length_a   1.000
_cell.length_b   1.000
_cell.length_c   1.000
_cell.angle_alpha   90.00
_cell.angle_beta   90.00
_cell.angle_gamma   90.00
#
_symmetry.space_group_name_H-M   'P 1'
#
loop_
_entity.id
_entity.type
_entity.pdbx_description
1 polymer ?
#
loop_
_entity_poly.entity_id
_entity_poly.type
_entity_poly.pdbx_seq_one_letter_code
_entity_poly.pdbx_strand_id
1 'polypeptide(L)'
;MPSFERAPAQSAAALRRFAGSPDSVITAIAASAPADGPVAETCWRLLAPVFRADEDRGTNLVATLRTYYACGASVVRTAQALFLHRNSVRYRLDRVRCLLRCDIDRPHAATALIVALAVADRHRTDLKVRGYKNEPEATTCN
;
A
#
# COMPACT_ATOMS: atom_id res chain seq x y z
N MET A 1 -31.83 2.61 -1.14
CA MET A 1 -31.23 2.89 -2.45
C MET A 1 -30.03 3.80 -2.22
N PRO A 2 -28.78 3.30 -2.13
CA PRO A 2 -27.64 4.18 -1.96
C PRO A 2 -27.13 4.65 -3.32
N SER A 3 -26.98 5.97 -3.42
CA SER A 3 -26.45 6.71 -4.56
C SER A 3 -24.97 6.36 -4.79
N PHE A 4 -24.65 5.92 -6.01
CA PHE A 4 -23.27 5.80 -6.50
C PHE A 4 -22.69 7.21 -6.65
N GLU A 5 -22.06 7.72 -5.59
CA GLU A 5 -21.33 8.97 -5.64
C GLU A 5 -20.03 8.75 -6.41
N ARG A 6 -19.96 9.35 -7.60
CA ARG A 6 -18.86 9.24 -8.57
C ARG A 6 -17.52 9.57 -7.91
N ALA A 7 -16.52 8.73 -8.15
CA ALA A 7 -15.12 9.03 -7.88
C ALA A 7 -14.74 10.42 -8.43
N PRO A 8 -13.92 11.22 -7.71
CA PRO A 8 -13.66 12.60 -8.08
C PRO A 8 -12.99 12.71 -9.46
N ALA A 9 -13.46 13.68 -10.24
CA ALA A 9 -13.01 14.06 -11.60
C ALA A 9 -11.51 14.37 -11.71
N GLN A 10 -10.77 14.43 -10.60
CA GLN A 10 -9.32 14.64 -10.55
C GLN A 10 -8.53 13.46 -11.15
N SER A 11 -9.10 12.26 -11.16
CA SER A 11 -8.40 11.05 -11.60
C SER A 11 -8.18 10.97 -13.12
N ALA A 12 -9.08 11.53 -13.93
CA ALA A 12 -8.92 11.56 -15.40
C ALA A 12 -7.91 12.62 -15.88
N ALA A 13 -7.83 13.77 -15.18
CA ALA A 13 -6.91 14.85 -15.53
C ALA A 13 -5.45 14.51 -15.16
N ALA A 14 -5.23 13.81 -14.05
CA ALA A 14 -3.89 13.33 -13.64
C ALA A 14 -3.30 12.35 -14.66
N LEU A 15 -4.11 11.46 -15.22
CA LEU A 15 -3.68 10.49 -16.24
C LEU A 15 -3.18 11.17 -17.54
N ARG A 16 -3.79 12.31 -17.93
CA ARG A 16 -3.34 13.07 -19.11
C ARG A 16 -2.03 13.82 -18.89
N ARG A 17 -1.71 14.20 -17.65
CA ARG A 17 -0.52 15.02 -17.32
C ARG A 17 0.77 14.19 -17.21
N PHE A 18 0.65 12.87 -17.03
CA PHE A 18 1.79 11.96 -16.88
C PHE A 18 1.93 10.94 -18.02
N ALA A 19 1.23 11.12 -19.14
CA ALA A 19 1.27 10.19 -20.26
C ALA A 19 2.73 9.86 -20.66
N GLY A 20 3.15 8.61 -20.44
CA GLY A 20 4.49 8.11 -20.77
C GLY A 20 5.49 7.99 -19.61
N SER A 21 5.14 8.35 -18.36
CA SER A 21 6.01 8.06 -17.20
C SER A 21 5.70 6.70 -16.56
N PRO A 22 6.67 6.03 -15.90
CA PRO A 22 6.41 4.81 -15.13
C PRO A 22 5.30 4.98 -14.08
N ASP A 23 5.23 6.15 -13.43
CA ASP A 23 4.21 6.47 -12.42
C ASP A 23 2.79 6.53 -13.01
N SER A 24 2.67 6.89 -14.29
CA SER A 24 1.38 6.90 -14.99
C SER A 24 0.78 5.50 -15.14
N VAL A 25 1.62 4.46 -15.26
CA VAL A 25 1.18 3.06 -15.36
C VAL A 25 0.55 2.61 -14.04
N ILE A 26 1.22 2.85 -12.91
CA ILE A 26 0.70 2.50 -11.57
C ILE A 26 -0.61 3.23 -11.31
N THR A 27 -0.66 4.53 -11.65
CA THR A 27 -1.86 5.36 -11.50
C THR A 27 -3.01 4.85 -12.37
N ALA A 28 -2.74 4.45 -13.61
CA ALA A 28 -3.73 3.90 -14.52
C ALA A 28 -4.28 2.57 -14.01
N ILE A 29 -3.41 1.64 -13.59
CA ILE A 29 -3.80 0.34 -13.02
C ILE A 29 -4.70 0.54 -11.79
N ALA A 30 -4.29 1.43 -10.88
CA ALA A 30 -5.09 1.73 -9.70
C ALA A 30 -6.45 2.35 -10.07
N ALA A 31 -6.51 3.23 -11.07
CA ALA A 31 -7.73 3.88 -11.52
C ALA A 31 -8.71 2.93 -12.22
N SER A 32 -8.20 1.94 -12.97
CA SER A 32 -9.00 0.99 -13.75
C SER A 32 -9.43 -0.25 -12.97
N ALA A 33 -8.81 -0.55 -11.83
CA ALA A 33 -9.14 -1.73 -11.03
C ALA A 33 -10.47 -1.54 -10.28
N PRO A 34 -11.53 -2.33 -10.60
CA PRO A 34 -12.78 -2.27 -9.86
C PRO A 34 -12.57 -2.76 -8.42
N ALA A 35 -13.29 -2.16 -7.46
CA ALA A 35 -13.13 -2.43 -6.03
C ALA A 35 -13.44 -3.90 -5.66
N ASP A 36 -14.36 -4.51 -6.39
CA ASP A 36 -14.83 -5.89 -6.27
C ASP A 36 -14.12 -6.86 -7.22
N GLY A 37 -13.16 -6.38 -8.02
CA GLY A 37 -12.40 -7.21 -8.93
C GLY A 37 -11.28 -8.03 -8.28
N PRO A 38 -10.79 -9.06 -8.98
CA PRO A 38 -9.72 -9.95 -8.49
C PRO A 38 -8.40 -9.21 -8.25
N VAL A 39 -8.15 -8.13 -8.99
CA VAL A 39 -6.94 -7.29 -8.82
C VAL A 39 -6.96 -6.57 -7.47
N ALA A 40 -8.07 -5.88 -7.17
CA ALA A 40 -8.22 -5.17 -5.90
C ALA A 40 -8.18 -6.14 -4.71
N GLU A 41 -8.84 -7.29 -4.85
CA GLU A 41 -8.83 -8.34 -3.83
C GLU A 41 -7.42 -8.91 -3.58
N THR A 42 -6.65 -9.15 -4.63
CA THR A 42 -5.27 -9.66 -4.52
C THR A 42 -4.34 -8.62 -3.89
N CYS A 43 -4.45 -7.36 -4.31
CA CYS A 43 -3.70 -6.25 -3.71
C CYS A 43 -4.01 -6.11 -2.21
N TRP A 44 -5.29 -6.25 -1.85
CA TRP A 44 -5.72 -6.20 -0.47
C TRP A 44 -5.13 -7.34 0.36
N ARG A 45 -5.27 -8.60 -0.10
CA ARG A 45 -4.71 -9.77 0.59
C ARG A 45 -3.21 -9.64 0.83
N LEU A 46 -2.49 -9.08 -0.14
CA LEU A 46 -1.05 -8.83 -0.01
C LEU A 46 -0.73 -7.86 1.13
N LEU A 47 -1.50 -6.77 1.28
CA LEU A 47 -1.23 -5.74 2.30
C LEU A 47 -1.95 -5.97 3.64
N ALA A 48 -2.94 -6.87 3.69
CA ALA A 48 -3.75 -7.13 4.88
C ALA A 48 -2.94 -7.42 6.15
N PRO A 49 -1.83 -8.20 6.13
CA PRO A 49 -1.01 -8.42 7.33
C PRO A 49 -0.39 -7.13 7.88
N VAL A 50 -0.05 -6.17 7.02
CA VAL A 50 0.55 -4.89 7.41
C VAL A 50 -0.52 -3.93 7.94
N PHE A 51 -1.69 -3.90 7.32
CA PHE A 51 -2.83 -3.12 7.81
C PHE A 51 -3.28 -3.57 9.20
N ARG A 52 -3.45 -4.89 9.41
CA ARG A 52 -3.80 -5.46 10.73
C ARG A 52 -2.77 -5.10 11.79
N ALA A 53 -1.48 -5.20 11.48
CA ALA A 53 -0.42 -4.83 12.41
C ALA A 53 -0.45 -3.35 12.82
N ASP A 54 -0.77 -2.45 11.87
CA ASP A 54 -0.94 -1.02 12.15
C ASP A 54 -2.17 -0.73 13.03
N GLU A 55 -3.26 -1.48 12.86
CA GLU A 55 -4.47 -1.37 13.68
C GLU A 55 -4.24 -1.88 15.11
N ASP A 56 -3.61 -3.04 15.27
CA ASP A 56 -3.43 -3.68 16.59
C ASP A 56 -2.43 -2.94 17.49
N ARG A 57 -1.37 -2.36 16.90
CA ARG A 57 -0.23 -1.80 17.64
C ARG A 57 -0.10 -0.27 17.50
N GLY A 58 -1.00 0.37 16.75
CA GLY A 58 -0.88 1.78 16.40
C GLY A 58 0.42 2.11 15.66
N THR A 59 0.98 1.13 14.94
CA THR A 59 2.20 1.33 14.17
C THR A 59 1.89 2.09 12.87
N ASN A 60 2.92 2.66 12.26
CA ASN A 60 2.82 3.38 10.99
C ASN A 60 3.61 2.65 9.88
N LEU A 61 3.46 1.33 9.79
CA LEU A 61 4.20 0.47 8.85
C LEU A 61 3.80 0.76 7.40
N VAL A 62 2.51 0.89 7.11
CA VAL A 62 2.03 1.23 5.75
C VAL A 62 2.57 2.59 5.31
N ALA A 63 2.51 3.59 6.19
CA ALA A 63 3.06 4.93 5.91
C ALA A 63 4.59 4.89 5.72
N THR A 64 5.28 4.06 6.50
CA THR A 64 6.73 3.87 6.39
C THR A 64 7.08 3.22 5.05
N LEU A 65 6.37 2.18 4.64
CA LEU A 65 6.58 1.48 3.37
C LEU A 65 6.32 2.38 2.16
N ARG A 66 5.26 3.20 2.20
CA ARG A 66 4.98 4.19 1.14
C ARG A 66 6.11 5.20 1.00
N THR A 67 6.53 5.77 2.12
CA THR A 67 7.60 6.77 2.13
C THR A 67 8.92 6.15 1.69
N TYR A 68 9.15 4.89 2.03
CA TYR A 68 10.31 4.13 1.60
C TYR A 68 10.43 4.02 0.08
N TYR A 69 9.35 3.61 -0.60
CA TYR A 69 9.36 3.57 -2.06
C TYR A 69 9.40 4.97 -2.70
N ALA A 70 8.69 5.96 -2.14
CA ALA A 70 8.76 7.34 -2.61
C ALA A 70 10.18 7.94 -2.50
N CYS A 71 10.96 7.47 -1.52
CA CYS A 71 12.36 7.86 -1.32
C CYS A 71 13.37 7.01 -2.11
N GLY A 72 12.90 6.19 -3.06
CA GLY A 72 13.75 5.32 -3.89
C GLY A 72 14.39 4.18 -3.11
N ALA A 73 13.63 3.54 -2.21
CA ALA A 73 14.10 2.45 -1.36
C ALA A 73 15.31 2.82 -0.46
N SER A 74 15.42 4.10 -0.07
CA SER A 74 16.50 4.59 0.80
C SER A 74 16.04 4.77 2.24
N VAL A 75 16.60 3.98 3.16
CA VAL A 75 16.32 4.08 4.61
C VAL A 75 16.65 5.47 5.16
N VAL A 76 17.75 6.07 4.70
CA VAL A 76 18.22 7.38 5.18
C VAL A 76 17.25 8.49 4.77
N ARG A 77 16.87 8.53 3.49
CA ARG A 77 15.90 9.53 2.99
C ARG A 77 14.52 9.33 3.62
N THR A 78 14.11 8.09 3.82
CA THR A 78 12.85 7.75 4.50
C THR A 78 12.83 8.23 5.95
N ALA A 79 13.94 8.03 6.66
CA ALA A 79 14.11 8.50 8.03
C ALA A 79 13.99 10.03 8.13
N GLN A 80 14.63 10.75 7.21
CA GLN A 80 14.50 12.20 7.09
C GLN A 80 13.06 12.63 6.79
N ALA A 81 12.40 12.00 5.81
CA ALA A 81 11.03 12.33 5.41
C ALA A 81 9.99 12.06 6.50
N LEU A 82 10.22 11.06 7.36
CA LEU A 82 9.33 10.71 8.46
C LEU A 82 9.72 11.36 9.80
N PHE A 83 10.81 12.14 9.84
CA PHE A 83 11.40 12.66 11.08
C PHE A 83 11.69 11.56 12.12
N LEU A 84 12.15 10.39 11.65
CA LEU A 84 12.49 9.24 12.47
C LEU A 84 13.99 8.97 12.44
N HIS A 85 14.49 8.24 13.43
CA HIS A 85 15.83 7.71 13.37
C HIS A 85 15.91 6.56 12.34
N ARG A 86 17.05 6.43 11.64
CA ARG A 86 17.28 5.36 10.65
C ARG A 86 17.05 3.95 11.18
N ASN A 87 17.35 3.71 12.46
CA ASN A 87 17.15 2.41 13.09
C ASN A 87 15.65 2.10 13.26
N SER A 88 14.84 3.12 13.60
CA SER A 88 13.38 2.96 13.71
C SER A 88 12.76 2.64 12.36
N VAL A 89 13.23 3.28 11.28
CA VAL A 89 12.79 2.94 9.92
C VAL A 89 13.19 1.51 9.55
N ARG A 90 14.45 1.13 9.80
CA ARG A 90 14.92 -0.24 9.51
C ARG A 90 14.07 -1.28 10.24
N TYR A 91 13.86 -1.10 11.55
CA TYR A 91 13.02 -1.98 12.35
C TYR A 91 11.61 -2.13 11.77
N ARG A 92 10.98 -1.02 11.36
CA ARG A 92 9.66 -1.05 10.73
C ARG A 92 9.67 -1.79 9.40
N LEU A 93 10.66 -1.56 8.54
CA LEU A 93 10.79 -2.26 7.26
C LEU A 93 11.07 -3.75 7.46
N ASP A 94 11.88 -4.13 8.44
CA ASP A 94 12.13 -5.53 8.78
C ASP A 94 10.85 -6.21 9.29
N ARG A 95 10.05 -5.49 10.09
CA ARG A 95 8.73 -5.98 10.49
C ARG A 95 7.82 -6.19 9.28
N VAL A 96 7.82 -5.28 8.32
CA VAL A 96 7.07 -5.44 7.05
C VAL A 96 7.55 -6.67 6.28
N ARG A 97 8.87 -6.88 6.14
CA ARG A 97 9.45 -8.09 5.50
C ARG A 97 8.95 -9.37 6.18
N CYS A 98 8.94 -9.40 7.52
CA CYS A 98 8.44 -10.55 8.27
C CYS A 98 6.93 -10.79 8.05
N LEU A 99 6.12 -9.73 8.07
CA LEU A 99 4.67 -9.83 7.90
C LEU A 99 4.29 -10.29 6.48
N LEU A 100 4.99 -9.78 5.47
CA LEU A 100 4.73 -10.11 4.07
C LEU A 100 5.44 -11.39 3.61
N ARG A 101 6.37 -11.91 4.41
CA ARG A 101 7.22 -13.07 4.10
C ARG A 101 7.92 -12.93 2.74
N CYS A 102 8.27 -11.71 2.38
CA CYS A 102 8.90 -11.40 1.11
C CYS A 102 9.99 -10.35 1.28
N ASP A 103 10.93 -10.37 0.33
CA ASP A 103 11.95 -9.34 0.23
C ASP A 103 11.36 -8.14 -0.52
N ILE A 104 11.07 -7.06 0.21
CA ILE A 104 10.47 -5.84 -0.31
C ILE A 104 11.38 -5.08 -1.28
N ASP A 105 12.68 -5.42 -1.32
CA ASP A 105 13.65 -4.76 -2.20
C ASP A 105 13.78 -5.46 -3.57
N ARG A 106 13.21 -6.66 -3.71
CA ARG A 106 13.21 -7.36 -5.01
C ARG A 106 12.30 -6.65 -6.00
N PRO A 107 12.73 -6.42 -7.27
CA PRO A 107 11.97 -5.61 -8.23
C PRO A 107 10.52 -6.04 -8.40
N HIS A 108 10.26 -7.36 -8.49
CA HIS A 108 8.91 -7.88 -8.65
C HIS A 108 8.04 -7.68 -7.40
N ALA A 109 8.60 -7.88 -6.20
CA ALA A 109 7.91 -7.67 -4.94
C ALA A 109 7.64 -6.18 -4.69
N ALA A 110 8.66 -5.33 -4.91
CA ALA A 110 8.54 -3.88 -4.82
C ALA A 110 7.44 -3.35 -5.74
N THR A 111 7.43 -3.78 -7.01
CA THR A 111 6.41 -3.36 -7.99
C THR A 111 5.01 -3.79 -7.55
N ALA A 112 4.83 -5.04 -7.14
CA ALA A 112 3.55 -5.54 -6.65
C ALA A 112 3.06 -4.75 -5.43
N LEU A 113 3.96 -4.41 -4.50
CA LEU A 113 3.63 -3.63 -3.29
C LEU A 113 3.29 -2.18 -3.63
N ILE A 114 4.01 -1.53 -4.53
CA ILE A 114 3.71 -0.17 -4.98
C ILE A 114 2.33 -0.11 -5.63
N VAL A 115 2.01 -1.06 -6.53
CA VAL A 115 0.69 -1.17 -7.16
C VAL A 115 -0.39 -1.43 -6.11
N ALA A 116 -0.15 -2.37 -5.18
CA ALA A 116 -1.11 -2.68 -4.14
C ALA A 116 -1.40 -1.47 -3.23
N LEU A 117 -0.38 -0.67 -2.90
CA LEU A 117 -0.53 0.55 -2.11
C LEU A 117 -1.37 1.60 -2.87
N ALA A 118 -1.13 1.77 -4.17
CA ALA A 118 -1.89 2.69 -5.01
C ALA A 118 -3.36 2.27 -5.17
N VAL A 119 -3.62 0.98 -5.36
CA VAL A 119 -4.97 0.42 -5.40
C VAL A 119 -5.68 0.60 -4.05
N ALA A 120 -4.99 0.33 -2.94
CA ALA A 120 -5.55 0.50 -1.60
C ALA A 120 -5.89 1.96 -1.27
N ASP A 121 -5.13 2.93 -1.79
CA ASP A 121 -5.42 4.36 -1.61
C ASP A 121 -6.72 4.79 -2.30
N ARG A 122 -7.00 4.23 -3.48
CA ARG A 122 -8.26 4.51 -4.19
C ARG A 122 -9.47 3.95 -3.46
N HIS A 123 -9.33 2.76 -2.88
CA HIS A 123 -10.42 2.01 -2.25
C HIS A 123 -10.47 2.18 -0.72
N ARG A 124 -9.75 3.17 -0.17
CA ARG A 124 -9.57 3.37 1.29
C ARG A 124 -10.89 3.46 2.07
N THR A 125 -11.95 3.98 1.44
CA THR A 125 -13.29 4.09 2.01
C THR A 125 -14.07 2.77 1.95
N ASP A 126 -13.93 2.01 0.88
CA ASP A 126 -14.69 0.77 0.63
C ASP A 126 -14.10 -0.44 1.38
N LEU A 127 -12.79 -0.41 1.63
CA LEU A 127 -12.07 -1.46 2.36
C LEU A 127 -12.50 -1.58 3.83
N LYS A 128 -12.88 -0.47 4.47
CA LYS A 128 -13.44 -0.49 5.83
C LYS A 128 -14.82 -1.15 5.89
N VAL A 129 -15.60 -1.07 4.81
CA VAL A 129 -17.00 -1.58 4.76
C VAL A 129 -17.04 -3.08 4.53
N ARG A 130 -16.03 -3.66 3.86
CA ARG A 130 -16.01 -5.07 3.43
C ARG A 130 -15.63 -6.09 4.51
N GLY A 131 -15.41 -5.64 5.74
CA GLY A 131 -15.24 -6.51 6.90
C GLY A 131 -13.85 -7.15 7.01
N TYR A 132 -13.04 -6.60 7.91
CA TYR A 132 -11.87 -7.26 8.50
C TYR A 132 -12.30 -8.47 9.37
N LYS A 133 -12.98 -9.47 8.80
CA LYS A 133 -13.48 -10.63 9.55
C LYS A 133 -13.16 -12.01 8.98
N ASN A 134 -12.33 -12.13 7.95
CA ASN A 134 -11.89 -13.46 7.50
C ASN A 134 -10.36 -13.64 7.68
N GLU A 135 -10.04 -14.45 8.68
CA GLU A 135 -8.73 -14.92 9.18
C GLU A 135 -8.03 -15.91 8.21
N PRO A 136 -6.74 -16.30 8.38
CA PRO A 136 -6.14 -16.80 9.62
C PRO A 136 -4.98 -15.96 10.14
N GLU A 137 -4.74 -16.13 11.43
CA GLU A 137 -3.67 -15.57 12.24
C GLU A 137 -2.33 -15.62 11.51
N ALA A 138 -1.75 -14.45 11.26
CA ALA A 138 -0.33 -14.37 10.96
C ALA A 138 0.40 -14.78 12.24
N THR A 139 0.81 -16.06 12.29
CA THR A 139 1.69 -16.62 13.32
C THR A 139 2.75 -15.60 13.67
N THR A 140 2.73 -15.16 14.92
CA THR A 140 3.68 -14.25 15.54
C THR A 140 5.10 -14.70 15.21
N CYS A 141 5.80 -13.92 14.38
CA CYS A 141 7.26 -13.97 14.40
C CYS A 141 7.69 -13.25 15.69
N ASN A 142 8.13 -14.07 16.66
CA ASN A 142 8.88 -13.67 17.86
C ASN A 142 10.10 -12.83 17.49
#